data_AF-A0A355UMQ2-F1
#
_entry.id   AF-A0A355UMQ2-F1
#
_cell.length_a   1.000
_cell.length_b   1.000
_cell.length_c   1.000
_cell.angle_alpha   90.00
_cell.angle_beta   90.00
_cell.angle_gamma   90.00
#
_symmetry.space_group_name_H-M   'P 1'
#
loop_
_entity.id
_entity.type
_entity.pdbx_description
1 polymer ?
#
loop_
_entity_poly.entity_id
_entity_poly.type
_entity_poly.pdbx_seq_one_letter_code
_entity_poly.pdbx_strand_id
1 'polypeptide(L)'
;MGEKKMLDEAITYSLRNIQADSGQYYQNIASFTDEVLDKAASLEPLKRNFQASLSPSGLSRDPLEIPFELLLLGTIWRVYGGRALSLSTLPRLALTGLSNLRDGVPSLKRGIDGLRGILETLFLSPFHSLELFQPTLPHLDALLGWLSATGEFKQEVSRFRDWRNYWGSLSPTKAGEEMEAVLGFASWFEDRCEQVLGSYTLPLERFLEEKYPKYRWREDLIACGRKRVEYHANMVGAEILNRAYREAFLRQPKREVLLPSCMCNHPEQCRAKESPLGLRCTGCDSDCRVHQLRNAGAKKGFGVILMKHQSSLFRGWPAGEIAIVGVACVSTLIGGGLKAKASSIPAQCVLLDHCGCRSHWHESGIKTDINLAELYHLLEIDDLKESA
;
A
#
# COMPACT_ATOMS: atom_id res chain seq x y z
N MET A 1 4.08 12.19 -23.20
CA MET A 1 3.34 13.35 -22.66
C MET A 1 4.29 14.07 -21.72
N GLY A 2 4.47 15.40 -21.83
CA GLY A 2 5.43 16.12 -20.98
C GLY A 2 4.97 16.19 -19.51
N GLU A 3 5.91 16.30 -18.58
CA GLU A 3 5.69 16.27 -17.12
C GLU A 3 4.82 17.44 -16.63
N LYS A 4 4.99 18.64 -17.19
CA LYS A 4 4.11 19.79 -16.92
C LYS A 4 2.63 19.47 -17.21
N LYS A 5 2.37 18.72 -18.29
CA LYS A 5 1.01 18.28 -18.64
C LYS A 5 0.48 17.20 -17.67
N MET A 6 1.34 16.45 -17.00
CA MET A 6 0.93 15.48 -15.98
C MET A 6 0.55 16.13 -14.65
N LEU A 7 1.25 17.18 -14.26
CA LEU A 7 0.85 18.03 -13.13
C LEU A 7 -0.46 18.76 -13.40
N ASP A 8 -0.84 18.94 -14.66
CA ASP A 8 -2.13 19.50 -15.08
C ASP A 8 -3.26 18.45 -15.14
N GLU A 9 -2.94 17.15 -15.17
CA GLU A 9 -3.93 16.07 -15.11
C GLU A 9 -4.40 15.83 -13.67
N ALA A 10 -5.70 15.62 -13.47
CA ALA A 10 -6.25 15.24 -12.17
C ALA A 10 -5.95 13.76 -11.88
N ILE A 11 -4.69 13.47 -11.55
CA ILE A 11 -4.18 12.22 -10.97
C ILE A 11 -3.83 12.42 -9.49
N THR A 12 -3.34 11.41 -8.77
CA THR A 12 -3.13 11.52 -7.30
C THR A 12 -1.70 11.84 -6.88
N TYR A 13 -0.68 11.47 -7.66
CA TYR A 13 0.71 11.77 -7.34
C TYR A 13 1.62 11.68 -8.57
N SER A 14 2.80 12.30 -8.47
CA SER A 14 3.93 12.11 -9.39
C SER A 14 5.24 12.16 -8.62
N LEU A 15 6.04 11.08 -8.66
CA LEU A 15 7.33 10.97 -7.98
C LEU A 15 8.45 11.77 -8.66
N ARG A 16 8.27 12.09 -9.95
CA ARG A 16 9.22 12.92 -10.71
C ARG A 16 9.04 14.41 -10.40
N ASN A 17 7.80 14.81 -10.09
CA ASN A 17 7.41 16.20 -9.83
C ASN A 17 7.73 17.14 -11.01
N ILE A 18 8.93 17.73 -11.02
CA ILE A 18 9.43 18.61 -12.09
C ILE A 18 10.78 18.11 -12.65
N GLN A 19 11.19 16.90 -12.25
CA GLN A 19 12.50 16.32 -12.54
C GLN A 19 12.40 15.28 -13.66
N ALA A 20 13.49 15.04 -14.39
CA ALA A 20 13.47 14.07 -15.49
C ALA A 20 13.10 12.63 -15.04
N ASP A 21 13.46 12.28 -13.80
CA ASP A 21 13.19 10.99 -13.17
C ASP A 21 12.84 11.14 -11.68
N SER A 22 12.51 10.02 -11.03
CA SER A 22 12.14 9.95 -9.62
C SER A 22 13.33 9.76 -8.66
N GLY A 23 14.57 9.99 -9.09
CA GLY A 23 15.77 9.79 -8.27
C GLY A 23 15.78 10.69 -7.03
N GLN A 24 15.35 11.96 -7.17
CA GLN A 24 15.22 12.87 -6.03
C GLN A 24 14.17 12.37 -5.02
N TYR A 25 13.08 11.76 -5.48
CA TYR A 25 12.09 11.14 -4.60
C TYR A 25 12.72 10.05 -3.73
N TYR A 26 13.53 9.16 -4.32
CA TYR A 26 14.17 8.07 -3.57
C TYR A 26 15.19 8.57 -2.55
N GLN A 27 15.91 9.66 -2.85
CA GLN A 27 16.77 10.31 -1.86
C GLN A 27 15.97 10.93 -0.71
N ASN A 28 14.89 11.65 -1.04
CA ASN A 28 14.06 12.31 -0.05
C ASN A 28 13.34 11.31 0.86
N ILE A 29 12.79 10.22 0.32
CA ILE A 29 12.07 9.22 1.12
C ILE A 29 13.02 8.43 2.02
N ALA A 30 14.24 8.13 1.57
CA ALA A 30 15.24 7.46 2.40
C ALA A 30 15.63 8.31 3.61
N SER A 31 15.98 9.59 3.37
CA SER A 31 16.34 10.52 4.44
C SER A 31 15.17 10.80 5.38
N PHE A 32 13.95 10.94 4.85
CA PHE A 32 12.77 11.16 5.69
C PHE A 32 12.41 9.93 6.51
N THR A 33 12.64 8.73 5.98
CA THR A 33 12.40 7.48 6.73
C THR A 33 13.33 7.38 7.92
N ASP A 34 14.59 7.83 7.82
CA ASP A 34 15.49 7.94 8.97
C ASP A 34 14.90 8.85 10.05
N GLU A 35 14.41 10.04 9.66
CA GLU A 35 13.77 10.99 10.57
C GLU A 35 12.53 10.38 11.27
N VAL A 36 11.71 9.62 10.54
CA VAL A 36 10.53 8.94 11.08
C VAL A 36 10.92 7.85 12.09
N LEU A 37 11.96 7.06 11.79
CA LEU A 37 12.45 6.02 12.70
C LEU A 37 13.09 6.61 13.96
N ASP A 38 13.82 7.72 13.83
CA ASP A 38 14.37 8.48 14.94
C ASP A 38 13.25 9.04 15.83
N LYS A 39 12.20 9.60 15.22
CA LYS A 39 11.03 10.04 16.00
C LYS A 39 10.35 8.88 16.72
N ALA A 40 10.24 7.72 16.08
CA ALA A 40 9.66 6.53 16.68
C ALA A 40 10.50 5.95 17.85
N ALA A 41 11.73 6.44 18.08
CA ALA A 41 12.51 6.10 19.26
C ALA A 41 11.83 6.58 20.56
N SER A 42 11.01 7.64 20.52
CA SER A 42 10.24 8.06 21.71
C SER A 42 9.19 7.03 22.14
N LEU A 43 8.84 6.08 21.28
CA LEU A 43 7.89 5.00 21.54
C LEU A 43 8.60 3.69 21.96
N GLU A 44 9.91 3.71 22.21
CA GLU A 44 10.71 2.52 22.48
C GLU A 44 10.17 1.61 23.60
N PRO A 45 9.73 2.12 24.77
CA PRO A 45 9.14 1.26 25.79
C PRO A 45 7.89 0.51 25.29
N LEU A 46 7.00 1.20 24.59
CA LEU A 46 5.79 0.63 24.00
C LEU A 46 6.14 -0.45 22.96
N LYS A 47 7.05 -0.14 22.03
CA LYS A 47 7.48 -1.09 20.98
C LYS A 47 8.06 -2.36 21.58
N ARG A 48 8.92 -2.23 22.60
CA ARG A 48 9.55 -3.37 23.28
C ARG A 48 8.54 -4.24 24.02
N ASN A 49 7.62 -3.61 24.76
CA ASN A 49 6.59 -4.33 25.50
C ASN A 49 5.63 -5.06 24.56
N PHE A 50 5.24 -4.42 23.45
CA PHE A 50 4.46 -5.07 22.41
C PHE A 50 5.21 -6.26 21.80
N GLN A 51 6.46 -6.09 21.40
CA GLN A 51 7.27 -7.18 20.84
C GLN A 51 7.35 -8.38 21.79
N ALA A 52 7.55 -8.12 23.10
CA ALA A 52 7.60 -9.16 24.12
C ALA A 52 6.24 -9.87 24.35
N SER A 53 5.12 -9.22 23.99
CA SER A 53 3.78 -9.80 24.10
C SER A 53 3.40 -10.72 22.93
N LEU A 54 4.14 -10.67 21.82
CA LEU A 54 3.85 -11.46 20.64
C LEU A 54 4.12 -12.95 20.88
N SER A 55 3.16 -13.80 20.47
CA SER A 55 3.31 -15.26 20.57
C SER A 55 4.48 -15.77 19.71
N PRO A 56 5.33 -16.67 20.23
CA PRO A 56 6.38 -17.33 19.45
C PRO A 56 5.87 -18.12 18.24
N SER A 57 4.60 -18.54 18.25
CA SER A 57 3.96 -19.29 17.16
C SER A 57 3.42 -18.40 16.02
N GLY A 58 3.44 -17.08 16.18
CA GLY A 58 3.00 -16.13 15.15
C GLY A 58 4.08 -15.84 14.10
N LEU A 59 3.71 -15.11 13.04
CA LEU A 59 4.68 -14.56 12.09
C LEU A 59 5.67 -13.65 12.83
N SER A 60 6.97 -13.85 12.65
CA SER A 60 7.96 -12.95 13.25
C SER A 60 7.82 -11.53 12.67
N ARG A 61 7.81 -10.53 13.56
CA ARG A 61 7.80 -9.09 13.25
C ARG A 61 9.24 -8.60 13.27
N ASP A 62 9.69 -8.04 12.16
CA ASP A 62 10.94 -7.30 12.12
C ASP A 62 10.85 -6.04 13.00
N PRO A 63 11.91 -5.64 13.72
CA PRO A 63 11.89 -4.44 14.56
C PRO A 63 11.47 -3.16 13.83
N LEU A 64 11.72 -3.06 12.52
CA LEU A 64 11.31 -1.93 11.70
C LEU A 64 9.82 -1.98 11.30
N GLU A 65 9.16 -3.14 11.36
CA GLU A 65 7.72 -3.26 11.10
C GLU A 65 6.90 -2.57 12.21
N ILE A 66 7.33 -2.66 13.47
CA ILE A 66 6.60 -2.12 14.63
C ILE A 66 6.36 -0.60 14.53
N PRO A 67 7.39 0.26 14.34
CA PRO A 67 7.14 1.70 14.19
C PRO A 67 6.28 2.03 12.97
N PHE A 68 6.39 1.25 11.89
CA PHE A 68 5.52 1.42 10.72
C PHE A 68 4.05 1.05 11.02
N GLU A 69 3.80 -0.06 11.72
CA GLU A 69 2.45 -0.44 12.15
C GLU A 69 1.81 0.64 13.03
N LEU A 70 2.57 1.21 13.96
CA LEU A 70 2.10 2.30 14.82
C LEU A 70 1.79 3.56 14.02
N LEU A 71 2.66 3.94 13.08
CA LEU A 71 2.43 5.06 12.18
C LEU A 71 1.14 4.86 11.37
N LEU A 72 0.98 3.66 10.79
CA LEU A 72 -0.17 3.32 9.95
C LEU A 72 -1.46 3.31 10.77
N LEU A 73 -1.43 2.71 11.97
CA LEU A 73 -2.56 2.69 12.89
C LEU A 73 -2.97 4.10 13.31
N GLY A 74 -2.01 4.92 13.76
CA GLY A 74 -2.29 6.29 14.18
C GLY A 74 -2.82 7.14 13.03
N THR A 75 -2.26 7.01 11.82
CA THR A 75 -2.72 7.71 10.61
C THR A 75 -4.16 7.31 10.26
N ILE A 76 -4.44 6.02 10.19
CA ILE A 76 -5.77 5.48 9.87
C ILE A 76 -6.78 5.89 10.95
N TRP A 77 -6.40 5.88 12.22
CA TRP A 77 -7.27 6.30 13.32
C TRP A 77 -7.62 7.79 13.19
N ARG A 78 -6.66 8.66 12.91
CA ARG A 78 -6.92 10.09 12.69
C ARG A 78 -7.86 10.33 11.50
N VAL A 79 -7.68 9.60 10.40
CA VAL A 79 -8.48 9.77 9.18
C VAL A 79 -9.90 9.21 9.33
N TYR A 80 -10.06 8.03 9.95
CA TYR A 80 -11.31 7.28 9.92
C TYR A 80 -12.00 7.11 11.28
N GLY A 81 -11.36 7.49 12.40
CA GLY A 81 -11.87 7.28 13.75
C GLY A 81 -13.29 7.79 13.96
N GLY A 82 -13.62 8.98 13.45
CA GLY A 82 -14.96 9.55 13.59
C GLY A 82 -16.01 8.81 12.80
N ARG A 83 -15.66 8.43 11.57
CA ARG A 83 -16.53 7.62 10.71
C ARG A 83 -16.80 6.26 11.37
N ALA A 84 -15.79 5.68 11.99
CA ALA A 84 -15.91 4.41 12.68
C ALA A 84 -16.90 4.45 13.85
N LEU A 85 -16.93 5.54 14.62
CA LEU A 85 -17.89 5.72 15.73
C LEU A 85 -19.33 5.90 15.25
N SER A 86 -19.54 6.44 14.05
CA SER A 86 -20.86 6.65 13.47
C SER A 86 -21.50 5.40 12.84
N LEU A 87 -20.70 4.34 12.62
CA LEU A 87 -21.16 3.14 11.92
C LEU A 87 -21.92 2.21 12.88
N SER A 88 -23.22 2.05 12.65
CA SER A 88 -24.04 1.12 13.42
C SER A 88 -23.68 -0.35 13.16
N THR A 89 -23.99 -1.22 14.14
CA THR A 89 -23.58 -2.63 14.15
C THR A 89 -24.09 -3.44 12.95
N LEU A 90 -25.33 -3.19 12.50
CA LEU A 90 -25.97 -3.97 11.44
C LEU A 90 -25.30 -3.75 10.05
N PRO A 91 -25.15 -2.50 9.54
CA PRO A 91 -24.39 -2.25 8.32
C PRO A 91 -22.95 -2.78 8.38
N ARG A 92 -22.29 -2.68 9.53
CA ARG A 92 -20.93 -3.19 9.74
C ARG A 92 -20.83 -4.70 9.51
N LEU A 93 -21.73 -5.47 10.12
CA LEU A 93 -21.76 -6.93 9.97
C LEU A 93 -22.09 -7.34 8.52
N ALA A 94 -23.06 -6.65 7.89
CA ALA A 94 -23.43 -6.91 6.50
C ALA A 94 -22.27 -6.66 5.53
N LEU A 95 -21.61 -5.51 5.63
CA LEU A 95 -20.46 -5.15 4.80
C LEU A 95 -19.26 -6.10 5.00
N THR A 96 -18.98 -6.47 6.25
CA THR A 96 -17.92 -7.45 6.56
C THR A 96 -18.23 -8.82 5.95
N GLY A 97 -19.48 -9.27 6.06
CA GLY A 97 -19.93 -10.53 5.45
C GLY A 97 -19.75 -10.53 3.93
N LEU A 98 -20.15 -9.44 3.27
CA LEU A 98 -19.99 -9.28 1.81
C LEU A 98 -18.52 -9.27 1.38
N SER A 99 -17.65 -8.59 2.12
CA SER A 99 -16.20 -8.57 1.86
C SER A 99 -15.57 -9.96 1.95
N ASN A 100 -16.01 -10.79 2.89
CA ASN A 100 -15.54 -12.17 3.04
C ASN A 100 -16.10 -13.09 1.94
N LEU A 101 -17.39 -12.96 1.60
CA LEU A 101 -18.03 -13.73 0.53
C LEU A 101 -17.38 -13.48 -0.84
N ARG A 102 -16.97 -12.24 -1.11
CA ARG A 102 -16.26 -11.85 -2.34
C ARG A 102 -14.98 -12.66 -2.56
N ASP A 103 -14.24 -12.97 -1.50
CA ASP A 103 -12.98 -13.73 -1.59
C ASP A 103 -13.23 -15.23 -1.80
N GLY A 104 -14.38 -15.73 -1.34
CA GLY A 104 -14.73 -17.16 -1.39
C GLY A 104 -15.41 -17.61 -2.68
N VAL A 105 -16.16 -16.72 -3.36
CA VAL A 105 -17.01 -17.11 -4.51
C VAL A 105 -16.79 -16.20 -5.73
N PRO A 106 -15.88 -16.55 -6.66
CA PRO A 106 -15.56 -15.74 -7.84
C PRO A 106 -16.75 -15.45 -8.77
N SER A 107 -17.75 -16.34 -8.81
CA SER A 107 -18.92 -16.24 -9.71
C SER A 107 -19.92 -15.16 -9.31
N LEU A 108 -19.91 -14.70 -8.04
CA LEU A 108 -20.81 -13.65 -7.53
C LEU A 108 -20.17 -12.25 -7.51
N LYS A 109 -18.93 -12.13 -7.98
CA LYS A 109 -18.10 -10.93 -7.83
C LYS A 109 -18.79 -9.64 -8.28
N ARG A 110 -19.41 -9.60 -9.47
CA ARG A 110 -20.06 -8.38 -10.00
C ARG A 110 -21.27 -7.93 -9.16
N GLY A 111 -22.09 -8.87 -8.69
CA GLY A 111 -23.26 -8.55 -7.88
C GLY A 111 -22.87 -8.08 -6.47
N ILE A 112 -21.86 -8.72 -5.88
CA ILE A 112 -21.29 -8.32 -4.59
C ILE A 112 -20.63 -6.94 -4.69
N ASP A 113 -19.86 -6.67 -5.75
CA ASP A 113 -19.17 -5.39 -5.95
C ASP A 113 -20.19 -4.23 -6.07
N GLY A 114 -21.28 -4.40 -6.84
CA GLY A 114 -22.34 -3.38 -6.95
C GLY A 114 -23.10 -3.14 -5.64
N LEU A 115 -23.45 -4.19 -4.90
CA LEU A 115 -24.12 -4.06 -3.60
C LEU A 115 -23.20 -3.37 -2.58
N ARG A 116 -21.91 -3.72 -2.58
CA ARG A 116 -20.91 -3.08 -1.71
C ARG A 116 -20.77 -1.59 -2.03
N GLY A 117 -20.62 -1.21 -3.30
CA GLY A 117 -20.53 0.20 -3.68
C GLY A 117 -21.72 1.04 -3.18
N ILE A 118 -22.93 0.47 -3.19
CA ILE A 118 -24.14 1.10 -2.61
C ILE A 118 -24.01 1.26 -1.09
N LEU A 119 -23.74 0.15 -0.38
CA LEU A 119 -23.69 0.15 1.08
C LEU A 119 -22.54 1.01 1.62
N GLU A 120 -21.36 0.99 0.98
CA GLU A 120 -20.22 1.82 1.36
C GLU A 120 -20.53 3.31 1.20
N THR A 121 -21.19 3.68 0.11
CA THR A 121 -21.62 5.07 -0.11
C THR A 121 -22.62 5.52 0.96
N LEU A 122 -23.57 4.66 1.36
CA LEU A 122 -24.60 5.01 2.34
C LEU A 122 -24.07 5.05 3.77
N PHE A 123 -23.17 4.13 4.13
CA PHE A 123 -22.82 3.89 5.54
C PHE A 123 -21.37 4.25 5.90
N LEU A 124 -20.43 4.32 4.94
CA LEU A 124 -19.01 4.61 5.21
C LEU A 124 -18.55 5.97 4.70
N SER A 125 -19.27 6.55 3.73
CA SER A 125 -18.95 7.86 3.12
C SER A 125 -19.37 9.11 3.93
N PRO A 126 -20.48 9.12 4.71
CA PRO A 126 -20.93 10.33 5.40
C PRO A 126 -19.84 10.92 6.31
N PHE A 127 -19.42 12.16 6.01
CA PHE A 127 -18.43 12.86 6.81
C PHE A 127 -19.05 13.31 8.13
N HIS A 128 -18.41 12.89 9.22
CA HIS A 128 -18.60 13.49 10.53
C HIS A 128 -17.24 14.03 10.97
N SER A 129 -17.17 15.32 11.25
CA SER A 129 -16.01 15.93 11.88
C SER A 129 -15.79 15.28 13.24
N LEU A 130 -14.56 14.88 13.53
CA LEU A 130 -14.22 14.48 14.90
C LEU A 130 -14.06 15.72 15.77
N GLU A 131 -14.82 15.75 16.85
CA GLU A 131 -14.34 16.33 18.10
C GLU A 131 -13.15 15.51 18.60
N LEU A 132 -12.15 16.16 19.19
CA LEU A 132 -11.03 15.52 19.86
C LEU A 132 -11.59 14.57 20.94
N PHE A 133 -11.42 13.27 20.75
CA PHE A 133 -11.78 12.28 21.75
C PHE A 133 -10.54 11.56 22.26
N GLN A 134 -10.58 11.20 23.55
CA GLN A 134 -9.54 10.39 24.17
C GLN A 134 -9.61 8.94 23.63
N PRO A 135 -8.52 8.38 23.08
CA PRO A 135 -8.56 7.05 22.48
C PRO A 135 -8.82 5.98 23.55
N THR A 136 -9.71 5.04 23.23
CA THR A 136 -10.06 3.92 24.11
C THR A 136 -10.10 2.61 23.33
N LEU A 137 -10.04 1.47 24.02
CA LEU A 137 -10.21 0.15 23.39
C LEU A 137 -11.54 0.02 22.62
N PRO A 138 -12.70 0.46 23.14
CA PRO A 138 -13.94 0.51 22.36
C PRO A 138 -13.83 1.34 21.07
N HIS A 139 -13.09 2.45 21.08
CA HIS A 139 -12.86 3.24 19.88
C HIS A 139 -12.00 2.49 18.85
N LEU A 140 -10.97 1.75 19.30
CA LEU A 140 -10.19 0.87 18.44
C LEU A 140 -11.03 -0.28 17.88
N ASP A 141 -11.89 -0.90 18.69
CA ASP A 141 -12.80 -1.96 18.24
C ASP A 141 -13.79 -1.45 17.17
N ALA A 142 -14.27 -0.21 17.31
CA ALA A 142 -15.09 0.46 16.30
C ALA A 142 -14.29 0.69 15.00
N LEU A 143 -13.05 1.21 15.10
CA LEU A 143 -12.15 1.42 13.97
C LEU A 143 -11.87 0.12 13.22
N LEU A 144 -11.45 -0.93 13.92
CA LEU A 144 -11.19 -2.25 13.34
C LEU A 144 -12.42 -2.82 12.63
N GLY A 145 -13.61 -2.60 13.21
CA GLY A 145 -14.87 -2.97 12.60
C GLY A 145 -15.17 -2.20 11.31
N TRP A 146 -14.93 -0.89 11.30
CA TRP A 146 -15.07 -0.04 10.11
C TRP A 146 -14.09 -0.46 9.00
N LEU A 147 -12.80 -0.64 9.34
CA LEU A 147 -11.78 -1.09 8.40
C LEU A 147 -12.11 -2.48 7.82
N SER A 148 -12.58 -3.41 8.65
CA SER A 148 -13.02 -4.73 8.19
C SER A 148 -14.18 -4.63 7.19
N ALA A 149 -15.14 -3.73 7.46
CA ALA A 149 -16.29 -3.50 6.59
C ALA A 149 -15.91 -2.93 5.22
N THR A 150 -14.82 -2.15 5.12
CA THR A 150 -14.32 -1.63 3.84
C THR A 150 -13.70 -2.71 2.95
N GLY A 151 -13.22 -3.81 3.52
CA GLY A 151 -12.49 -4.85 2.79
C GLY A 151 -11.12 -4.47 2.22
N GLU A 152 -10.68 -3.22 2.36
CA GLU A 152 -9.43 -2.71 1.78
C GLU A 152 -8.21 -2.93 2.70
N PHE A 153 -8.44 -3.00 4.01
CA PHE A 153 -7.38 -3.01 5.04
C PHE A 153 -7.15 -4.40 5.67
N LYS A 154 -7.29 -5.48 4.89
CA LYS A 154 -7.30 -6.86 5.45
C LYS A 154 -6.03 -7.21 6.21
N GLN A 155 -4.86 -6.82 5.70
CA GLN A 155 -3.57 -7.15 6.31
C GLN A 155 -3.30 -6.25 7.53
N GLU A 156 -3.66 -4.98 7.42
CA GLU A 156 -3.58 -3.96 8.45
C GLU A 156 -4.46 -4.32 9.66
N VAL A 157 -5.72 -4.68 9.41
CA VAL A 157 -6.67 -5.13 10.45
C VAL A 157 -6.13 -6.34 11.21
N SER A 158 -5.49 -7.28 10.51
CA SER A 158 -4.88 -8.44 11.18
C SER A 158 -3.81 -8.02 12.19
N ARG A 159 -2.92 -7.09 11.81
CA ARG A 159 -1.85 -6.59 12.69
C ARG A 159 -2.40 -5.70 13.81
N PHE A 160 -3.36 -4.85 13.51
CA PHE A 160 -4.01 -3.98 14.50
C PHE A 160 -4.78 -4.77 15.56
N ARG A 161 -5.25 -5.99 15.24
CA ARG A 161 -5.82 -6.89 16.26
C ARG A 161 -4.78 -7.36 17.27
N ASP A 162 -3.53 -7.55 16.87
CA ASP A 162 -2.45 -7.87 17.80
C ASP A 162 -2.20 -6.70 18.76
N TRP A 163 -2.15 -5.46 18.24
CA TRP A 163 -2.09 -4.24 19.06
C TRP A 163 -3.27 -4.11 20.02
N ARG A 164 -4.48 -4.37 19.52
CA ARG A 164 -5.69 -4.37 20.35
C ARG A 164 -5.58 -5.40 21.48
N ASN A 165 -5.11 -6.60 21.20
CA ASN A 165 -4.94 -7.65 22.22
C ASN A 165 -3.89 -7.25 23.26
N TYR A 166 -2.77 -6.67 22.82
CA TYR A 166 -1.75 -6.14 23.70
C TYR A 166 -2.31 -5.06 24.65
N TRP A 167 -2.95 -4.01 24.13
CA TRP A 167 -3.56 -2.98 24.97
C TRP A 167 -4.70 -3.49 25.84
N GLY A 168 -5.43 -4.52 25.38
CA GLY A 168 -6.44 -5.22 26.19
C GLY A 168 -5.88 -5.95 27.40
N SER A 169 -4.57 -6.22 27.43
CA SER A 169 -3.89 -6.81 28.60
C SER A 169 -3.43 -5.78 29.62
N LEU A 170 -3.45 -4.49 29.27
CA LEU A 170 -3.00 -3.40 30.14
C LEU A 170 -4.17 -2.82 30.96
N SER A 171 -3.85 -1.98 31.95
CA SER A 171 -4.87 -1.16 32.60
C SER A 171 -5.46 -0.14 31.60
N PRO A 172 -6.74 0.24 31.73
CA PRO A 172 -7.36 1.21 30.82
C PRO A 172 -6.59 2.54 30.72
N THR A 173 -6.06 3.04 31.83
CA THR A 173 -5.22 4.24 31.86
C THR A 173 -3.96 4.05 31.03
N LYS A 174 -3.23 2.95 31.24
CA LYS A 174 -1.97 2.71 30.53
C LYS A 174 -2.18 2.51 29.03
N ALA A 175 -3.22 1.75 28.67
CA ALA A 175 -3.62 1.60 27.27
C ALA A 175 -3.97 2.96 26.64
N GLY A 176 -4.72 3.81 27.36
CA GLY A 176 -5.06 5.18 26.94
C GLY A 176 -3.83 6.04 26.64
N GLU A 177 -2.88 6.10 27.58
CA GLU A 177 -1.62 6.84 27.43
C GLU A 177 -0.81 6.39 26.21
N GLU A 178 -0.72 5.07 25.99
CA GLU A 178 0.00 4.50 24.86
C GLU A 178 -0.70 4.81 23.52
N MET A 179 -2.02 4.68 23.46
CA MET A 179 -2.78 5.04 22.26
C MET A 179 -2.69 6.54 21.96
N GLU A 180 -2.68 7.39 22.98
CA GLU A 180 -2.47 8.83 22.82
C GLU A 180 -1.06 9.14 22.26
N ALA A 181 -0.03 8.45 22.73
CA ALA A 181 1.32 8.59 22.19
C ALA A 181 1.40 8.18 20.71
N VAL A 182 0.68 7.13 20.30
CA VAL A 182 0.58 6.71 18.89
C VAL A 182 -0.14 7.76 18.03
N LEU A 183 -1.23 8.35 18.52
CA LEU A 183 -1.90 9.45 17.83
C LEU A 183 -1.03 10.72 17.73
N GLY A 184 -0.24 11.00 18.77
CA GLY A 184 0.73 12.09 18.77
C GLY A 184 1.84 11.88 17.75
N PHE A 185 2.34 10.65 17.61
CA PHE A 185 3.32 10.30 16.58
C PHE A 185 2.75 10.48 15.16
N ALA A 186 1.52 10.03 14.91
CA ALA A 186 0.86 10.23 13.63
C ALA A 186 0.53 11.70 13.33
N SER A 187 0.19 12.50 14.34
CA SER A 187 -0.02 13.95 14.18
C SER A 187 1.26 14.66 13.77
N TRP A 188 2.38 14.37 14.45
CA TRP A 188 3.69 14.90 14.05
C TRP A 188 4.04 14.49 12.62
N PHE A 189 3.77 13.23 12.27
CA PHE A 189 4.06 12.72 10.93
C PHE A 189 3.27 13.50 9.87
N GLU A 190 1.97 13.72 10.07
CA GLU A 190 1.11 14.46 9.15
C GLU A 190 1.63 15.87 8.86
N ASP A 191 2.06 16.60 9.89
CA ASP A 191 2.63 17.95 9.73
C ASP A 191 3.97 17.92 8.99
N ARG A 192 4.82 16.92 9.30
CA ARG A 192 6.18 16.85 8.78
C ARG A 192 6.24 16.28 7.36
N CYS A 193 5.44 15.27 7.07
CA CYS A 193 5.44 14.61 5.76
C CYS A 193 4.95 15.55 4.66
N GLU A 194 4.06 16.48 4.97
CA GLU A 194 3.64 17.52 4.03
C GLU A 194 4.81 18.39 3.56
N GLN A 195 5.72 18.76 4.47
CA GLN A 195 6.87 19.61 4.15
C GLN A 195 7.89 18.90 3.25
N VAL A 196 8.02 17.58 3.41
CA VAL A 196 9.07 16.79 2.74
C VAL A 196 8.56 16.10 1.48
N LEU A 197 7.34 15.57 1.52
CA LEU A 197 6.75 14.76 0.46
C LEU A 197 5.56 15.42 -0.25
N GLY A 198 5.05 16.56 0.26
CA GLY A 198 3.87 17.23 -0.28
C GLY A 198 3.98 17.58 -1.77
N SER A 199 5.20 17.89 -2.24
CA SER A 199 5.46 18.17 -3.66
C SER A 199 5.15 17.01 -4.60
N TYR A 200 5.21 15.76 -4.11
CA TYR A 200 4.92 14.57 -4.93
C TYR A 200 3.42 14.25 -5.01
N THR A 201 2.61 14.87 -4.16
CA THR A 201 1.16 14.63 -4.04
C THR A 201 0.31 15.86 -4.34
N LEU A 202 0.90 16.92 -4.91
CA LEU A 202 0.19 18.16 -5.27
C LEU A 202 -1.12 17.95 -6.06
N PRO A 203 -1.21 17.00 -7.01
CA PRO A 203 -2.44 16.81 -7.79
C PRO A 203 -3.62 16.18 -7.01
N LEU A 204 -3.37 15.63 -5.82
CA LEU A 204 -4.35 14.80 -5.09
C LEU A 204 -5.63 15.55 -4.74
N GLU A 205 -5.55 16.78 -4.27
CA GLU A 205 -6.70 17.57 -3.80
C GLU A 205 -7.62 17.85 -4.98
N ARG A 206 -7.04 18.25 -6.12
CA ARG A 206 -7.79 18.41 -7.36
C ARG A 206 -8.44 17.10 -7.80
N PHE A 207 -7.76 15.96 -7.69
CA PHE A 207 -8.38 14.66 -7.96
C PHE A 207 -9.57 14.38 -7.02
N LEU A 208 -9.41 14.64 -5.72
CA LEU A 208 -10.46 14.46 -4.71
C LEU A 208 -11.66 15.39 -4.90
N GLU A 209 -11.45 16.57 -5.49
CA GLU A 209 -12.52 17.53 -5.79
C GLU A 209 -13.21 17.22 -7.13
N GLU A 210 -12.44 16.96 -8.19
CA GLU A 210 -12.97 16.90 -9.56
C GLU A 210 -13.33 15.48 -10.03
N LYS A 211 -12.58 14.46 -9.58
CA LYS A 211 -12.71 13.08 -10.09
C LYS A 211 -13.34 12.14 -9.09
N TYR A 212 -12.97 12.26 -7.80
CA TYR A 212 -13.48 11.40 -6.74
C TYR A 212 -15.02 11.34 -6.61
N PRO A 213 -15.79 12.42 -6.86
CA PRO A 213 -17.26 12.33 -6.83
C PRO A 213 -17.84 11.28 -7.79
N LYS A 214 -17.13 10.93 -8.87
CA LYS A 214 -17.53 9.88 -9.82
C LYS A 214 -17.41 8.45 -9.26
N TYR A 215 -16.74 8.28 -8.12
CA TYR A 215 -16.56 6.98 -7.45
C TYR A 215 -17.73 6.63 -6.55
N ARG A 216 -18.70 7.53 -6.42
CA ARG A 216 -19.96 7.25 -5.74
C ARG A 216 -20.58 5.98 -6.32
N TRP A 217 -21.01 5.08 -5.45
CA TRP A 217 -21.59 3.77 -5.79
C TRP A 217 -20.61 2.73 -6.35
N ARG A 218 -19.31 3.01 -6.39
CA ARG A 218 -18.28 2.02 -6.77
C ARG A 218 -17.66 1.37 -5.54
N GLU A 219 -17.20 0.14 -5.71
CA GLU A 219 -16.54 -0.67 -4.68
C GLU A 219 -15.15 -0.17 -4.28
N ASP A 220 -14.53 0.68 -5.10
CA ASP A 220 -13.23 1.29 -4.85
C ASP A 220 -13.34 2.72 -4.29
N LEU A 221 -14.52 3.09 -3.78
CA LEU A 221 -14.81 4.39 -3.17
C LEU A 221 -13.84 4.74 -2.03
N ILE A 222 -13.49 3.77 -1.18
CA ILE A 222 -12.57 4.01 -0.07
C ILE A 222 -11.12 4.06 -0.57
N ALA A 223 -10.73 3.12 -1.44
CA ALA A 223 -9.38 3.05 -2.00
C ALA A 223 -9.00 4.31 -2.80
N CYS A 224 -9.94 4.85 -3.57
CA CYS A 224 -9.73 6.07 -4.36
C CYS A 224 -9.99 7.35 -3.55
N GLY A 225 -10.57 7.25 -2.35
CA GLY A 225 -10.86 8.38 -1.46
C GLY A 225 -9.80 8.67 -0.40
N ARG A 226 -8.65 7.99 -0.46
CA ARG A 226 -7.55 8.13 0.50
C ARG A 226 -7.05 9.58 0.57
N LYS A 227 -6.71 10.00 1.78
CA LYS A 227 -6.16 11.31 2.11
C LYS A 227 -4.66 11.37 1.88
N ARG A 228 -4.12 12.59 1.75
CA ARG A 228 -2.72 12.83 1.45
C ARG A 228 -1.76 12.14 2.43
N VAL A 229 -2.04 12.24 3.72
CA VAL A 229 -1.25 11.59 4.77
C VAL A 229 -1.17 10.06 4.60
N GLU A 230 -2.18 9.41 4.04
CA GLU A 230 -2.15 7.97 3.75
C GLU A 230 -1.22 7.64 2.57
N TYR A 231 -1.09 8.55 1.60
CA TYR A 231 -0.10 8.39 0.52
C TYR A 231 1.32 8.50 1.09
N HIS A 232 1.58 9.51 1.93
CA HIS A 232 2.89 9.70 2.54
C HIS A 232 3.26 8.55 3.49
N ALA A 233 2.30 8.07 4.30
CA ALA A 233 2.49 6.90 5.16
C ALA A 233 2.84 5.65 4.35
N ASN A 234 2.19 5.45 3.19
CA ASN A 234 2.53 4.34 2.29
C ASN A 234 3.89 4.52 1.59
N MET A 235 4.31 5.74 1.27
CA MET A 235 5.64 6.01 0.72
C MET A 235 6.73 5.63 1.72
N VAL A 236 6.59 6.08 2.97
CA VAL A 236 7.53 5.74 4.06
C VAL A 236 7.45 4.25 4.38
N GLY A 237 6.26 3.67 4.36
CA GLY A 237 6.06 2.23 4.52
C GLY A 237 6.81 1.42 3.48
N ALA A 238 6.85 1.84 2.22
CA ALA A 238 7.53 1.11 1.16
C ALA A 238 9.04 1.06 1.44
N GLU A 239 9.62 2.18 1.86
CA GLU A 239 11.04 2.28 2.24
C GLU A 239 11.34 1.45 3.50
N ILE A 240 10.51 1.53 4.54
CA ILE A 240 10.68 0.72 5.76
C ILE A 240 10.62 -0.78 5.43
N LEU A 241 9.66 -1.22 4.63
CA LEU A 241 9.52 -2.63 4.26
C LEU A 241 10.70 -3.11 3.39
N ASN A 242 11.26 -2.25 2.53
CA ASN A 242 12.48 -2.55 1.78
C ASN A 242 13.64 -2.86 2.72
N ARG A 243 13.87 -2.01 3.72
CA ARG A 243 14.91 -2.19 4.74
C ARG A 243 14.66 -3.44 5.59
N ALA A 244 13.45 -3.59 6.12
CA ALA A 244 13.07 -4.70 7.00
C ALA A 244 13.22 -6.07 6.32
N TYR A 245 12.87 -6.16 5.03
CA TYR A 245 12.86 -7.44 4.32
C TYR A 245 14.10 -7.67 3.45
N ARG A 246 15.08 -6.75 3.48
CA ARG A 246 16.27 -6.76 2.62
C ARG A 246 17.03 -8.08 2.70
N GLU A 247 17.44 -8.48 3.90
CA GLU A 247 18.25 -9.69 4.06
C GLU A 247 17.50 -10.95 3.61
N ALA A 248 16.22 -11.05 3.96
CA ALA A 248 15.39 -12.19 3.57
C ALA A 248 15.19 -12.26 2.05
N PHE A 249 15.06 -11.10 1.39
CA PHE A 249 14.96 -10.96 -0.06
C PHE A 249 16.24 -11.42 -0.76
N LEU A 250 17.40 -10.97 -0.30
CA LEU A 250 18.69 -11.29 -0.92
C LEU A 250 19.05 -12.78 -0.82
N ARG A 251 18.67 -13.45 0.27
CA ARG A 251 18.88 -14.89 0.46
C ARG A 251 18.13 -15.77 -0.54
N GLN A 252 17.11 -15.25 -1.24
CA GLN A 252 16.33 -16.08 -2.17
C GLN A 252 17.08 -16.29 -3.50
N PRO A 253 17.11 -17.54 -4.02
CA PRO A 253 17.81 -17.85 -5.26
C PRO A 253 17.10 -17.32 -6.50
N LYS A 254 15.78 -17.10 -6.42
CA LYS A 254 14.95 -16.66 -7.54
C LYS A 254 14.27 -15.33 -7.22
N ARG A 255 14.35 -14.39 -8.16
CA ARG A 255 13.76 -13.05 -8.06
C ARG A 255 12.79 -12.80 -9.22
N GLU A 256 11.56 -12.40 -8.91
CA GLU A 256 10.56 -12.00 -9.91
C GLU A 256 10.13 -10.55 -9.69
N VAL A 257 10.04 -9.78 -10.76
CA VAL A 257 9.48 -8.42 -10.74
C VAL A 257 8.02 -8.49 -11.16
N LEU A 258 7.14 -8.09 -10.25
CA LEU A 258 5.69 -8.10 -10.46
C LEU A 258 5.26 -6.72 -10.96
N LEU A 259 4.78 -6.66 -12.20
CA LEU A 259 4.40 -5.43 -12.88
C LEU A 259 2.88 -5.31 -13.03
N PRO A 260 2.30 -4.11 -12.85
CA PRO A 260 0.90 -3.85 -13.11
C PRO A 260 0.63 -3.64 -14.60
N SER A 261 -0.60 -3.91 -15.03
CA SER A 261 -0.99 -3.79 -16.44
C SER A 261 -0.90 -2.36 -16.99
N CYS A 262 -0.94 -1.33 -16.15
CA CYS A 262 -0.82 0.08 -16.57
C CYS A 262 0.59 0.47 -17.06
N MET A 263 1.58 -0.42 -16.94
CA MET A 263 2.90 -0.26 -17.58
C MET A 263 2.94 -0.80 -19.01
N CYS A 264 1.91 -1.55 -19.44
CA CYS A 264 1.79 -1.97 -20.83
C CYS A 264 1.38 -0.78 -21.72
N ASN A 265 1.95 -0.69 -22.92
CA ASN A 265 1.55 0.35 -23.90
C ASN A 265 0.07 0.26 -24.27
N HIS A 266 -0.38 -0.96 -24.61
CA HIS A 266 -1.76 -1.25 -24.98
C HIS A 266 -2.27 -2.43 -24.13
N PRO A 267 -2.70 -2.17 -22.88
CA PRO A 267 -3.10 -3.24 -21.96
C PRO A 267 -4.18 -4.17 -22.54
N GLU A 268 -5.16 -3.60 -23.25
CA GLU A 268 -6.27 -4.34 -23.89
C GLU A 268 -5.83 -5.21 -25.08
N GLN A 269 -4.67 -4.92 -25.68
CA GLN A 269 -4.10 -5.67 -26.81
C GLN A 269 -2.91 -6.55 -26.39
N CYS A 270 -2.61 -6.59 -25.09
CA CYS A 270 -1.47 -7.32 -24.56
C CYS A 270 -1.66 -8.83 -24.79
N ARG A 271 -0.69 -9.47 -25.45
CA ARG A 271 -0.71 -10.91 -25.75
C ARG A 271 0.00 -11.73 -24.67
N ALA A 272 -0.01 -11.27 -23.41
CA ALA A 272 0.58 -12.01 -22.31
C ALA A 272 -0.14 -13.35 -22.10
N LYS A 273 0.62 -14.40 -21.78
CA LYS A 273 0.09 -15.76 -21.62
C LYS A 273 0.07 -16.16 -20.15
N GLU A 274 -0.92 -16.96 -19.78
CA GLU A 274 -1.01 -17.53 -18.43
C GLU A 274 0.20 -18.40 -18.09
N SER A 275 0.62 -18.33 -16.84
CA SER A 275 1.60 -19.23 -16.23
C SER A 275 1.20 -19.48 -14.76
N PRO A 276 1.79 -20.48 -14.08
CA PRO A 276 1.44 -20.79 -12.69
C PRO A 276 1.58 -19.61 -11.71
N LEU A 277 2.51 -18.69 -11.97
CA LEU A 277 2.78 -17.53 -11.11
C LEU A 277 2.00 -16.27 -11.54
N GLY A 278 1.37 -16.27 -12.71
CA GLY A 278 0.70 -15.09 -13.28
C GLY A 278 0.96 -14.96 -14.78
N LEU A 279 0.71 -13.77 -15.34
CA LEU A 279 0.83 -13.56 -16.77
C LEU A 279 2.31 -13.34 -17.18
N ARG A 280 2.78 -14.01 -18.23
CA ARG A 280 4.12 -13.84 -18.80
C ARG A 280 4.04 -13.03 -20.09
N CYS A 281 4.86 -11.99 -20.19
CA CYS A 281 4.98 -11.17 -21.40
C CYS A 281 5.53 -12.00 -22.57
N THR A 282 4.90 -11.89 -23.74
CA THR A 282 5.29 -12.60 -24.97
C THR A 282 6.13 -11.74 -25.93
N GLY A 283 6.33 -10.45 -25.62
CA GLY A 283 7.08 -9.53 -26.48
C GLY A 283 6.29 -9.04 -27.70
N CYS A 284 4.98 -8.83 -27.57
CA CYS A 284 4.12 -8.39 -28.67
C CYS A 284 4.38 -6.95 -29.17
N ASP A 285 5.13 -6.16 -28.41
CA ASP A 285 5.49 -4.77 -28.71
C ASP A 285 6.90 -4.49 -28.13
N SER A 286 7.84 -4.06 -28.96
CA SER A 286 9.23 -3.74 -28.59
C SER A 286 9.35 -2.49 -27.71
N ASP A 287 8.43 -1.56 -27.85
CA ASP A 287 8.45 -0.25 -27.17
C ASP A 287 7.72 -0.30 -25.82
N CYS A 288 7.16 -1.46 -25.48
CA CYS A 288 6.49 -1.71 -24.21
C CYS A 288 7.52 -1.90 -23.09
N ARG A 289 7.40 -1.11 -22.01
CA ARG A 289 8.32 -1.17 -20.88
C ARG A 289 8.37 -2.56 -20.22
N VAL A 290 7.25 -3.27 -20.20
CA VAL A 290 7.17 -4.64 -19.68
C VAL A 290 8.02 -5.61 -20.54
N HIS A 291 8.03 -5.44 -21.86
CA HIS A 291 8.88 -6.24 -22.74
C HIS A 291 10.36 -5.90 -22.55
N GLN A 292 10.69 -4.61 -22.42
CA GLN A 292 12.05 -4.16 -22.14
C GLN A 292 12.57 -4.75 -20.82
N LEU A 293 11.77 -4.70 -19.75
CA LEU A 293 12.10 -5.31 -18.45
C LEU A 293 12.23 -6.83 -18.52
N ARG A 294 11.39 -7.52 -19.30
CA ARG A 294 11.53 -8.96 -19.54
C ARG A 294 12.89 -9.28 -20.18
N ASN A 295 13.28 -8.52 -21.21
CA ASN A 295 14.54 -8.75 -21.91
C ASN A 295 15.74 -8.42 -21.02
N ALA A 296 15.65 -7.34 -20.23
CA ALA A 296 16.65 -7.01 -19.23
C ALA A 296 16.77 -8.12 -18.17
N GLY A 297 15.65 -8.63 -17.68
CA GLY A 297 15.60 -9.72 -16.70
C GLY A 297 16.21 -11.01 -17.19
N ALA A 298 15.97 -11.39 -18.45
CA ALA A 298 16.60 -12.55 -19.07
C ALA A 298 18.14 -12.44 -19.12
N LYS A 299 18.68 -11.22 -19.24
CA LYS A 299 20.13 -10.97 -19.23
C LYS A 299 20.70 -10.83 -17.82
N LYS A 300 19.96 -10.23 -16.90
CA LYS A 300 20.40 -9.83 -15.55
C LYS A 300 19.93 -10.77 -14.43
N GLY A 301 19.31 -11.90 -14.77
CA GLY A 301 19.00 -12.97 -13.81
C GLY A 301 17.71 -12.77 -12.98
N PHE A 302 16.72 -12.03 -13.49
CA PHE A 302 15.41 -11.90 -12.84
C PHE A 302 14.27 -12.17 -13.81
N GLY A 303 13.15 -12.67 -13.29
CA GLY A 303 11.94 -12.88 -14.09
C GLY A 303 10.97 -11.70 -14.01
N VAL A 304 10.03 -11.63 -14.96
CA VAL A 304 8.94 -10.64 -14.95
C VAL A 304 7.59 -11.35 -14.98
N ILE A 305 6.71 -10.97 -14.05
CA ILE A 305 5.33 -11.42 -13.95
C ILE A 305 4.40 -10.21 -14.08
N LEU A 306 3.45 -10.29 -14.99
CA LEU A 306 2.34 -9.34 -15.07
C LEU A 306 1.23 -9.77 -14.10
N MET A 307 0.83 -8.84 -13.24
CA MET A 307 -0.22 -9.04 -12.26
C MET A 307 -1.59 -8.95 -12.92
N LYS A 308 -2.42 -9.98 -12.70
CA LYS A 308 -3.82 -10.02 -13.17
C LYS A 308 -4.77 -9.30 -12.21
N HIS A 309 -4.79 -9.69 -10.94
CA HIS A 309 -5.56 -9.07 -9.86
C HIS A 309 -4.89 -9.28 -8.50
N GLN A 310 -5.02 -8.33 -7.57
CA GLN A 310 -4.42 -8.41 -6.23
C GLN A 310 -5.02 -9.51 -5.35
N SER A 311 -6.30 -9.85 -5.54
CA SER A 311 -7.03 -10.80 -4.69
C SER A 311 -6.48 -12.23 -4.73
N SER A 312 -5.91 -12.67 -5.86
CA SER A 312 -5.37 -14.03 -6.04
C SER A 312 -3.84 -14.13 -5.95
N LEU A 313 -3.14 -13.05 -5.60
CA LEU A 313 -1.68 -13.07 -5.48
C LEU A 313 -1.19 -14.12 -4.47
N PHE A 314 -0.08 -14.77 -4.83
CA PHE A 314 0.72 -15.69 -4.02
C PHE A 314 0.12 -17.06 -3.71
N ARG A 315 -1.13 -17.34 -4.10
CA ARG A 315 -1.69 -18.69 -3.97
C ARG A 315 -0.89 -19.67 -4.84
N GLY A 316 -0.28 -20.68 -4.22
CA GLY A 316 0.51 -21.71 -4.91
C GLY A 316 1.91 -21.25 -5.34
N TRP A 317 2.39 -20.11 -4.85
CA TRP A 317 3.77 -19.68 -5.06
C TRP A 317 4.73 -20.49 -4.17
N PRO A 318 5.94 -20.81 -4.65
CA PRO A 318 6.92 -21.59 -3.89
C PRO A 318 7.58 -20.75 -2.79
N ALA A 319 6.91 -20.65 -1.63
CA ALA A 319 7.43 -19.94 -0.47
C ALA A 319 8.81 -20.50 -0.05
N GLY A 320 9.76 -19.60 0.25
CA GLY A 320 11.13 -19.97 0.60
C GLY A 320 12.09 -20.24 -0.57
N GLU A 321 11.61 -20.17 -1.82
CA GLU A 321 12.47 -20.25 -3.02
C GLU A 321 12.47 -18.95 -3.84
N ILE A 322 11.52 -18.06 -3.57
CA ILE A 322 11.23 -16.89 -4.39
C ILE A 322 11.17 -15.63 -3.56
N ALA A 323 11.81 -14.58 -4.07
CA ALA A 323 11.64 -13.21 -3.64
C ALA A 323 11.02 -12.38 -4.76
N ILE A 324 10.36 -11.29 -4.39
CA ILE A 324 9.65 -10.44 -5.35
C ILE A 324 10.01 -8.98 -5.21
N VAL A 325 10.07 -8.28 -6.34
CA VAL A 325 9.94 -6.82 -6.36
C VAL A 325 8.52 -6.51 -6.82
N GLY A 326 7.69 -6.01 -5.90
CA GLY A 326 6.34 -5.56 -6.21
C GLY A 326 6.36 -4.14 -6.77
N VAL A 327 5.77 -3.94 -7.95
CA VAL A 327 5.55 -2.63 -8.53
C VAL A 327 4.07 -2.26 -8.47
N ALA A 328 3.72 -1.15 -7.84
CA ALA A 328 2.33 -0.71 -7.75
C ALA A 328 2.20 0.80 -7.49
N CYS A 329 0.95 1.27 -7.45
CA CYS A 329 0.65 2.63 -7.03
C CYS A 329 0.89 2.78 -5.52
N VAL A 330 1.18 4.01 -5.07
CA VAL A 330 1.35 4.35 -3.64
C VAL A 330 0.23 3.79 -2.77
N SER A 331 -1.03 3.93 -3.19
CA SER A 331 -2.19 3.49 -2.39
C SER A 331 -2.34 1.98 -2.21
N THR A 332 -1.71 1.15 -3.06
CA THR A 332 -1.95 -0.30 -3.11
C THR A 332 -0.71 -1.16 -2.87
N LEU A 333 0.48 -0.56 -2.86
CA LEU A 333 1.75 -1.29 -2.75
C LEU A 333 1.91 -1.97 -1.38
N ILE A 334 1.63 -1.25 -0.28
CA ILE A 334 1.79 -1.75 1.09
C ILE A 334 0.95 -3.00 1.35
N GLY A 335 -0.34 -2.97 1.03
CA GLY A 335 -1.21 -4.14 1.21
C GLY A 335 -0.71 -5.37 0.43
N GLY A 336 -0.09 -5.16 -0.73
CA GLY A 336 0.59 -6.20 -1.49
C GLY A 336 1.83 -6.76 -0.78
N GLY A 337 2.69 -5.88 -0.25
CA GLY A 337 3.88 -6.27 0.50
C GLY A 337 3.56 -7.04 1.79
N LEU A 338 2.58 -6.56 2.56
CA LEU A 338 2.11 -7.26 3.78
C LEU A 338 1.50 -8.63 3.43
N LYS A 339 0.78 -8.75 2.31
CA LYS A 339 0.25 -10.03 1.83
C LYS A 339 1.36 -11.00 1.39
N ALA A 340 2.44 -10.48 0.78
CA ALA A 340 3.61 -11.30 0.45
C ALA A 340 4.28 -11.85 1.70
N LYS A 341 4.47 -11.00 2.74
CA LYS A 341 4.96 -11.41 4.06
C LYS A 341 4.08 -12.50 4.70
N ALA A 342 2.76 -12.34 4.67
CA ALA A 342 1.82 -13.35 5.17
C ALA A 342 1.89 -14.69 4.38
N SER A 343 2.43 -14.65 3.16
CA SER A 343 2.67 -15.83 2.32
C SER A 343 4.13 -16.32 2.41
N SER A 344 4.93 -15.81 3.35
CA SER A 344 6.36 -16.12 3.50
C SER A 344 7.20 -15.85 2.24
N ILE A 345 6.83 -14.83 1.48
CA ILE A 345 7.55 -14.36 0.30
C ILE A 345 8.19 -13.01 0.64
N PRO A 346 9.53 -12.93 0.76
CA PRO A 346 10.22 -11.67 0.94
C PRO A 346 9.95 -10.74 -0.25
N ALA A 347 9.57 -9.51 0.05
CA ALA A 347 9.22 -8.53 -0.96
C ALA A 347 10.07 -7.27 -0.82
N GLN A 348 10.36 -6.65 -1.95
CA GLN A 348 10.78 -5.26 -2.07
C GLN A 348 9.71 -4.49 -2.84
N CYS A 349 9.67 -3.18 -2.65
CA CYS A 349 8.62 -2.28 -3.05
C CYS A 349 9.23 -1.21 -3.97
N VAL A 350 8.74 -1.14 -5.21
CA VAL A 350 9.04 -0.06 -6.14
C VAL A 350 7.73 0.63 -6.50
N LEU A 351 7.69 1.94 -6.34
CA LEU A 351 6.52 2.73 -6.68
C LEU A 351 6.54 3.06 -8.17
N LEU A 352 5.35 3.08 -8.76
CA LEU A 352 5.15 3.70 -10.06
C LEU A 352 5.46 5.19 -9.97
N ASP A 353 5.99 5.78 -11.04
CA ASP A 353 6.28 7.21 -11.08
C ASP A 353 5.02 8.07 -10.94
N HIS A 354 3.87 7.56 -11.38
CA HIS A 354 2.57 8.20 -11.20
C HIS A 354 1.45 7.17 -11.31
N CYS A 355 0.27 7.50 -10.80
CA CYS A 355 -0.91 6.68 -11.04
C CYS A 355 -1.48 6.96 -12.45
N GLY A 356 -1.99 5.92 -13.10
CA GLY A 356 -2.57 6.10 -14.45
C GLY A 356 -3.43 4.95 -14.95
N CYS A 357 -3.73 3.94 -14.14
CA CYS A 357 -4.54 2.83 -14.61
C CYS A 357 -5.97 3.26 -14.92
N ARG A 358 -6.54 2.66 -15.98
CA ARG A 358 -7.89 2.97 -16.45
C ARG A 358 -8.97 2.67 -15.43
N SER A 359 -8.78 1.59 -14.70
CA SER A 359 -9.74 1.10 -13.71
C SER A 359 -9.91 2.05 -12.52
N HIS A 360 -8.85 2.73 -12.09
CA HIS A 360 -8.88 3.47 -10.83
C HIS A 360 -8.53 4.96 -10.93
N TRP A 361 -7.84 5.44 -11.97
CA TRP A 361 -7.27 6.81 -11.92
C TRP A 361 -7.60 7.68 -13.13
N HIS A 362 -7.68 7.11 -14.34
CA HIS A 362 -7.83 7.91 -15.56
C HIS A 362 -8.73 7.24 -16.60
N GLU A 363 -9.68 7.95 -17.19
CA GLU A 363 -10.73 7.36 -18.06
C GLU A 363 -10.18 6.61 -19.29
N SER A 364 -9.10 7.10 -19.89
CA SER A 364 -8.39 6.45 -21.01
C SER A 364 -7.16 5.66 -20.57
N GLY A 365 -6.78 5.74 -19.30
CA GLY A 365 -5.46 5.34 -18.82
C GLY A 365 -4.34 6.30 -19.25
N ILE A 366 -3.29 6.37 -18.41
CA ILE A 366 -2.02 7.06 -18.67
C ILE A 366 -0.92 6.02 -18.44
N LYS A 367 -0.07 5.82 -19.44
CA LYS A 367 1.10 4.96 -19.30
C LYS A 367 1.99 5.50 -18.18
N THR A 368 2.36 4.63 -17.26
CA THR A 368 3.31 4.93 -16.19
C THR A 368 4.61 4.15 -16.38
N ASP A 369 5.62 4.54 -15.61
CA ASP A 369 6.92 3.89 -15.55
C ASP A 369 7.37 3.73 -14.09
N ILE A 370 8.61 3.29 -13.91
CA ILE A 370 9.32 3.18 -12.63
C ILE A 370 10.73 3.76 -12.76
N ASN A 371 11.36 4.04 -11.62
CA ASN A 371 12.79 4.27 -11.56
C ASN A 371 13.57 2.95 -11.79
N LEU A 372 14.28 2.85 -12.91
CA LEU A 372 15.07 1.66 -13.21
C LEU A 372 16.33 1.53 -12.34
N ALA A 373 16.95 2.65 -11.97
CA ALA A 373 18.13 2.63 -11.11
C ALA A 373 17.76 2.07 -9.74
N GLU A 374 16.61 2.47 -9.18
CA GLU A 374 16.11 1.89 -7.93
C GLU A 374 15.78 0.41 -8.08
N LEU A 375 15.10 0.01 -9.16
CA LEU A 375 14.81 -1.41 -9.40
C LEU A 375 16.09 -2.25 -9.40
N TYR A 376 17.14 -1.79 -10.08
CA TYR A 376 18.42 -2.51 -10.18
C TYR A 376 19.20 -2.50 -8.87
N HIS A 377 19.19 -1.38 -8.14
CA HIS A 377 19.74 -1.30 -6.79
C HIS A 377 19.09 -2.34 -5.86
N LEU A 378 17.75 -2.42 -5.85
CA LEU A 378 17.03 -3.40 -5.03
C LEU A 378 17.30 -4.85 -5.45
N LEU A 379 17.59 -5.10 -6.73
CA LEU A 379 17.93 -6.43 -7.23
C LEU A 379 19.40 -6.84 -7.05
N GLU A 380 20.27 -5.94 -6.54
CA GLU A 380 21.73 -6.09 -6.54
C GLU A 380 22.30 -6.39 -7.92
N ILE A 381 21.78 -5.67 -8.92
CA ILE A 381 22.32 -5.66 -10.25
C ILE A 381 23.24 -4.45 -10.32
N ASP A 382 24.53 -4.68 -10.08
CA ASP A 382 25.53 -3.70 -10.47
C ASP A 382 25.47 -3.58 -11.99
N ASP A 383 25.15 -2.38 -12.48
CA ASP A 383 25.51 -2.03 -13.84
C ASP A 383 27.04 -2.06 -13.87
N LEU A 384 27.62 -3.22 -14.22
CA LEU A 384 28.91 -3.26 -14.88
C LEU A 384 28.79 -2.20 -15.96
N LYS A 385 29.46 -1.07 -15.73
CA LYS A 385 29.65 0.02 -16.68
C LYS A 385 29.76 -0.64 -18.05
N GLU A 386 28.71 -0.53 -18.87
CA GLU A 386 28.80 -0.95 -20.26
C GLU A 386 29.95 -0.11 -20.82
N SER A 387 31.02 -0.81 -21.16
CA SER A 387 32.26 -0.28 -21.68
C SER A 387 31.93 0.64 -22.84
N ALA A 388 32.19 1.94 -22.65
CA ALA A 388 32.49 2.85 -23.75
C ALA A 388 33.96 2.71 -24.10
#